data_AF-A0A6I6UHR6-F1
#
_entry.id   AF-A0A6I6UHR6-F1
#
_cell.length_a   1.000
_cell.length_b   1.000
_cell.length_c   1.000
_cell.angle_alpha   90.00
_cell.angle_beta   90.00
_cell.angle_gamma   90.00
#
_symmetry.space_group_name_H-M   'P 1'
#
loop_
_entity.id
_entity.type
_entity.pdbx_description
1 polymer ?
#
loop_
_entity_poly.entity_id
_entity_poly.type
_entity_poly.pdbx_seq_one_letter_code
_entity_poly.pdbx_strand_id
1 'polypeptide(L)'
;MRKKSGKYMSRPNVAGALAVAVVFVLQLMWIPSYAATWDMVDFALGVLHFDMYQMQPHFPGYPYFILGGKVLHLMVGDPVQALTLFNIFLYGSAIIPLFLLMNRIVLPTYAGIATAIVYTSSFTVLMVNQPMSEGAAVGMMWWYIWSLVLANERHHKGFLILPLLLFSLLLGIRLSYLVLGIGILMLLYRKWKSGVITLLDTFVYLLIAVLFQLLWVSGISMSEGGYESFLRLALSFTNGHFQEWGGTIGASDLSLWDRVVKLIFVNTIWVGGVAEFLPSSFYCLSVWLQQGRTYKGIVI
;
A
#
# COMPACT_ATOMS: atom_id res chain seq x y z
N MET A 1 -15.91 20.73 24.69
CA MET A 1 -15.76 22.07 24.08
C MET A 1 -14.44 22.16 23.33
N ARG A 2 -14.45 22.11 21.99
CA ARG A 2 -13.25 22.18 21.16
C ARG A 2 -12.88 23.66 20.99
N LYS A 3 -11.90 24.14 21.77
CA LYS A 3 -11.41 25.53 21.71
C LYS A 3 -10.93 25.77 20.28
N LYS A 4 -11.53 26.73 19.56
CA LYS A 4 -11.01 27.26 18.29
C LYS A 4 -9.66 27.91 18.59
N SER A 5 -8.56 27.14 18.56
CA SER A 5 -7.22 27.71 18.59
C SER A 5 -6.95 28.38 17.24
N GLY A 6 -6.27 29.53 17.29
CA GLY A 6 -6.17 30.51 16.22
C GLY A 6 -5.71 30.00 14.85
N LYS A 7 -5.94 30.87 13.88
CA LYS A 7 -5.82 30.74 12.41
C LYS A 7 -4.43 30.34 11.87
N TYR A 8 -3.48 29.98 12.73
CA TYR A 8 -2.10 29.69 12.37
C TYR A 8 -1.76 28.22 12.64
N MET A 9 -1.19 27.55 11.65
CA MET A 9 -0.66 26.19 11.82
C MET A 9 0.47 26.18 12.85
N SER A 10 0.53 25.15 13.69
CA SER A 10 1.60 24.98 14.66
C SER A 10 2.96 24.81 13.95
N ARG A 11 4.05 25.24 14.60
CA ARG A 11 5.42 25.08 14.06
C ARG A 11 5.73 23.63 13.64
N PRO A 12 5.36 22.57 14.39
CA PRO A 12 5.56 21.19 13.95
C PRO A 12 4.77 20.84 12.69
N ASN A 13 3.52 21.30 12.56
CA ASN A 13 2.72 21.04 11.36
C ASN A 13 3.29 21.75 10.13
N VAL A 14 3.81 22.97 10.29
CA VAL A 14 4.52 23.69 9.21
C VAL A 14 5.77 22.92 8.79
N ALA A 15 6.60 22.48 9.75
CA ALA A 15 7.80 21.69 9.46
C ALA A 15 7.46 20.38 8.74
N GLY A 16 6.42 19.67 9.18
CA GLY A 16 5.94 18.46 8.54
C GLY A 16 5.47 18.70 7.10
N ALA A 17 4.67 19.75 6.87
CA ALA A 17 4.22 20.11 5.53
C ALA A 17 5.38 20.46 4.60
N LEU A 18 6.40 21.19 5.08
CA LEU A 18 7.61 21.50 4.32
C LEU A 18 8.42 20.24 3.99
N ALA A 19 8.60 19.32 4.94
CA ALA A 19 9.32 18.07 4.71
C ALA A 19 8.63 17.22 3.61
N VAL A 20 7.31 17.08 3.69
CA VAL A 20 6.52 16.38 2.67
C VAL A 20 6.62 17.07 1.32
N ALA A 21 6.48 18.39 1.27
CA ALA A 21 6.58 19.16 0.02
C ALA A 21 7.96 19.01 -0.62
N VAL A 22 9.04 19.12 0.16
CA VAL A 22 10.42 18.92 -0.33
C VAL A 22 10.58 17.52 -0.89
N VAL A 23 10.19 16.47 -0.16
CA VAL A 23 10.31 15.09 -0.65
C VAL A 23 9.47 14.88 -1.91
N PHE A 24 8.21 15.31 -1.94
CA PHE A 24 7.35 15.18 -3.12
C PHE A 24 7.92 15.90 -4.34
N VAL A 25 8.44 17.11 -4.18
CA VAL A 25 9.11 17.85 -5.27
C VAL A 25 10.37 17.11 -5.73
N LEU A 26 11.19 16.59 -4.82
CA LEU A 26 12.37 15.81 -5.19
C LEU A 26 12.00 14.53 -5.95
N GLN A 27 10.91 13.84 -5.58
CA GLN A 27 10.41 12.67 -6.31
C GLN A 27 10.01 13.04 -7.75
N LEU A 28 9.39 14.20 -7.95
CA LEU A 28 9.03 14.70 -9.29
C LEU A 28 10.22 15.21 -10.11
N MET A 29 11.25 15.74 -9.46
CA MET A 29 12.47 16.20 -10.14
C MET A 29 13.37 15.04 -10.56
N TRP A 30 13.41 13.96 -9.77
CA TRP A 30 14.33 12.83 -9.93
C TRP A 30 13.57 11.53 -10.17
N ILE A 31 12.72 11.52 -11.19
CA ILE A 31 11.96 10.33 -11.58
C ILE A 31 12.93 9.32 -12.22
N PRO A 32 13.04 8.09 -11.69
CA PRO A 32 13.86 7.05 -12.30
C PRO A 32 13.40 6.70 -13.71
N SER A 33 14.37 6.47 -14.58
CA SER A 33 14.16 6.19 -16.01
C SER A 33 14.57 4.76 -16.41
N TYR A 34 14.74 3.86 -15.43
CA TYR A 34 15.22 2.51 -15.69
C TYR A 34 14.43 1.46 -14.90
N ALA A 35 14.14 0.33 -15.55
CA ALA A 35 13.61 -0.86 -14.92
C ALA A 35 14.78 -1.73 -14.44
N ALA A 36 14.93 -1.87 -13.12
CA ALA A 36 16.07 -2.55 -12.51
C ALA A 36 15.83 -4.04 -12.22
N THR A 37 14.58 -4.51 -12.35
CA THR A 37 14.17 -5.89 -12.07
C THR A 37 13.25 -6.41 -13.18
N TRP A 38 13.09 -7.73 -13.26
CA TRP A 38 12.18 -8.37 -14.22
C TRP A 38 10.74 -7.85 -14.07
N ASP A 39 10.21 -7.78 -12.85
CA ASP A 39 8.87 -7.22 -12.58
C ASP A 39 8.71 -5.78 -13.10
N MET A 40 9.74 -4.94 -12.96
CA MET A 40 9.69 -3.58 -13.48
C MET A 40 9.66 -3.55 -15.01
N VAL A 41 10.36 -4.48 -15.67
CA VAL A 41 10.33 -4.64 -17.13
C VAL A 41 8.95 -5.12 -17.57
N ASP A 42 8.40 -6.14 -16.91
CA ASP A 42 7.07 -6.70 -17.16
C ASP A 42 5.98 -5.63 -17.05
N PHE A 43 6.03 -4.79 -16.01
CA PHE A 43 5.10 -3.67 -15.86
C PHE A 43 5.25 -2.64 -16.98
N ALA A 44 6.49 -2.24 -17.30
CA ALA A 44 6.75 -1.26 -18.36
C ALA A 44 6.29 -1.76 -19.73
N LEU A 45 6.52 -3.04 -20.05
CA LEU A 45 6.01 -3.68 -21.25
C LEU A 45 4.49 -3.76 -21.24
N GLY A 46 3.86 -4.10 -20.11
CA GLY A 46 2.40 -4.12 -19.94
C GLY A 46 1.72 -2.77 -20.25
N VAL A 47 2.41 -1.66 -19.97
CA VAL A 47 1.96 -0.31 -20.36
C VAL A 47 1.95 -0.14 -21.87
N LEU A 48 2.93 -0.69 -22.60
CA LEU A 48 2.97 -0.62 -24.06
C LEU A 48 1.98 -1.62 -24.68
N HIS A 49 2.05 -2.87 -24.26
CA HIS A 49 1.24 -3.99 -24.73
C HIS A 49 0.85 -4.86 -23.54
N PHE A 50 -0.45 -4.91 -23.23
CA PHE A 50 -0.94 -5.73 -22.13
C PHE A 50 -1.20 -7.15 -22.63
N ASP A 51 -0.40 -8.10 -22.15
CA ASP A 51 -0.53 -9.52 -22.46
C ASP A 51 0.03 -10.33 -21.29
N MET A 52 -0.84 -10.94 -20.48
CA MET A 52 -0.40 -11.69 -19.32
C MET A 52 0.20 -13.06 -19.68
N TYR A 53 -0.06 -13.60 -20.88
CA TYR A 53 0.62 -14.82 -21.36
C TYR A 53 2.10 -14.55 -21.64
N GLN A 54 2.45 -13.31 -21.96
CA GLN A 54 3.84 -12.85 -22.10
C GLN A 54 4.44 -12.30 -20.80
N MET A 55 3.76 -12.45 -19.66
CA MET A 55 4.12 -11.82 -18.38
C MET A 55 4.15 -10.29 -18.43
N GLN A 56 3.25 -9.64 -19.18
CA GLN A 56 3.22 -8.18 -19.36
C GLN A 56 1.90 -7.54 -18.89
N PRO A 57 1.70 -7.39 -17.57
CA PRO A 57 2.54 -7.90 -16.49
C PRO A 57 2.14 -9.33 -16.11
N HIS A 58 2.90 -9.95 -15.22
CA HIS A 58 2.55 -11.24 -14.63
C HIS A 58 1.20 -11.19 -13.87
N PHE A 59 0.61 -12.36 -13.61
CA PHE A 59 -0.67 -12.48 -12.88
C PHE A 59 -0.58 -11.81 -11.49
N PRO A 60 -1.58 -11.03 -11.05
CA PRO A 60 -2.94 -10.95 -11.56
C PRO A 60 -3.17 -9.80 -12.54
N GLY A 61 -2.16 -9.31 -13.24
CA GLY A 61 -2.31 -8.30 -14.29
C GLY A 61 -2.32 -6.85 -13.80
N TYR A 62 -2.52 -6.60 -12.51
CA TYR A 62 -2.43 -5.25 -11.89
C TYR A 62 -3.18 -4.17 -12.68
N PRO A 63 -4.46 -4.39 -13.04
CA PRO A 63 -5.16 -3.66 -14.10
C PRO A 63 -5.22 -2.15 -13.84
N TYR A 64 -5.46 -1.72 -12.60
CA TYR A 64 -5.53 -0.29 -12.30
C TYR A 64 -4.14 0.36 -12.26
N PHE A 65 -3.10 -0.39 -11.91
CA PHE A 65 -1.72 0.11 -11.97
C PHE A 65 -1.28 0.30 -13.43
N ILE A 66 -1.52 -0.71 -14.28
CA ILE A 66 -1.20 -0.61 -15.71
C ILE A 66 -2.05 0.45 -16.40
N LEU A 67 -3.35 0.53 -16.09
CA LEU A 67 -4.21 1.57 -16.65
C LEU A 67 -3.71 2.97 -16.27
N GLY A 68 -3.31 3.18 -15.01
CA GLY A 68 -2.68 4.42 -14.56
C GLY A 68 -1.40 4.74 -15.33
N GLY A 69 -0.54 3.73 -15.51
CA GLY A 69 0.66 3.83 -16.34
C GLY A 69 0.35 4.21 -17.79
N LYS A 70 -0.61 3.55 -18.44
CA LYS A 70 -1.05 3.86 -19.82
C LYS A 70 -1.53 5.30 -19.95
N VAL A 71 -2.33 5.79 -19.00
CA VAL A 71 -2.82 7.17 -19.01
C VAL A 71 -1.66 8.17 -18.91
N LEU A 72 -0.73 7.98 -17.97
CA LEU A 72 0.40 8.89 -17.81
C LEU A 72 1.43 8.77 -18.94
N HIS A 73 1.55 7.59 -19.54
CA HIS A 73 2.42 7.36 -20.69
C HIS A 73 2.02 8.23 -21.89
N LEU A 74 0.73 8.57 -22.06
CA LEU A 74 0.29 9.55 -23.06
C LEU A 74 0.93 10.94 -22.87
N MET A 75 1.38 11.27 -21.66
CA MET A 75 1.97 12.56 -21.32
C MET A 75 3.50 12.53 -21.33
N VAL A 76 4.11 11.47 -20.81
CA VAL A 76 5.58 11.40 -20.64
C VAL A 76 6.30 10.54 -21.67
N GLY A 77 5.59 9.69 -22.42
CA GLY A 77 6.14 8.84 -23.47
C GLY A 77 7.03 7.68 -23.00
N ASP A 78 7.63 7.73 -21.81
CA ASP A 78 8.40 6.63 -21.24
C ASP A 78 7.54 5.81 -20.25
N PRO A 79 7.39 4.48 -20.43
CA PRO A 79 6.50 3.67 -19.59
C PRO A 79 6.99 3.51 -18.14
N VAL A 80 8.31 3.51 -17.92
CA VAL A 80 8.90 3.42 -16.57
C VAL A 80 8.62 4.69 -15.77
N GLN A 81 8.85 5.85 -16.37
CA GLN A 81 8.52 7.14 -15.77
C GLN A 81 7.01 7.28 -15.55
N ALA A 82 6.19 6.80 -16.49
CA ALA A 82 4.74 6.84 -16.35
C ALA A 82 4.23 6.07 -15.13
N LEU A 83 4.70 4.84 -14.93
CA LEU A 83 4.36 4.02 -13.76
C LEU A 83 4.88 4.63 -12.46
N THR A 84 6.11 5.15 -12.48
CA THR A 84 6.70 5.79 -11.30
C THR A 84 5.95 7.07 -10.92
N LEU A 85 5.55 7.89 -11.90
CA LEU A 85 4.70 9.04 -11.67
C LEU A 85 3.33 8.65 -11.11
N PHE A 86 2.75 7.55 -11.60
CA PHE A 86 1.49 7.05 -11.07
C PHE A 86 1.61 6.71 -9.57
N ASN A 87 2.70 6.04 -9.18
CA ASN A 87 3.02 5.80 -7.78
C ASN A 87 3.17 7.10 -6.98
N ILE A 88 3.98 8.04 -7.47
CA ILE A 88 4.24 9.32 -6.80
C ILE A 88 2.95 10.10 -6.60
N PHE A 89 2.07 10.18 -7.60
CA PHE A 89 0.80 10.89 -7.47
C PHE A 89 -0.17 10.20 -6.53
N LEU A 90 -0.33 8.88 -6.64
CA LEU A 90 -1.29 8.17 -5.80
C LEU A 90 -0.83 8.14 -4.34
N TYR A 91 0.47 7.93 -4.10
CA TYR A 91 1.06 8.05 -2.76
C TYR A 91 1.06 9.49 -2.24
N GLY A 92 1.37 10.48 -3.08
CA GLY A 92 1.23 11.90 -2.75
C GLY A 92 -0.18 12.26 -2.31
N SER A 93 -1.21 11.71 -2.96
CA SER A 93 -2.60 11.91 -2.54
C SER A 93 -2.88 11.38 -1.12
N ALA A 94 -2.11 10.39 -0.65
CA ALA A 94 -2.27 9.77 0.66
C ALA A 94 -1.90 10.70 1.82
N ILE A 95 -1.26 11.84 1.57
CA ILE A 95 -1.04 12.90 2.57
C ILE A 95 -2.37 13.29 3.23
N ILE A 96 -3.46 13.33 2.45
CA ILE A 96 -4.79 13.70 2.94
C ILE A 96 -5.33 12.68 3.95
N PRO A 97 -5.57 11.40 3.59
CA PRO A 97 -6.07 10.41 4.54
C PRO A 97 -5.11 10.20 5.71
N LEU A 98 -3.78 10.25 5.49
CA LEU A 98 -2.80 10.17 6.57
C LEU A 98 -2.96 11.30 7.57
N PHE A 99 -3.02 12.56 7.13
CA PHE A 99 -3.20 13.69 8.03
C PHE A 99 -4.53 13.59 8.80
N LEU A 100 -5.61 13.18 8.13
CA LEU A 100 -6.89 12.98 8.78
C LEU A 100 -6.84 11.86 9.83
N LEU A 101 -6.11 10.78 9.58
CA LEU A 101 -5.90 9.70 10.54
C LEU A 101 -5.02 10.16 11.72
N MET A 102 -3.90 10.84 11.45
CA MET A 102 -2.99 11.33 12.49
C MET A 102 -3.67 12.32 13.43
N ASN A 103 -4.56 13.18 12.91
CA ASN A 103 -5.37 14.07 13.75
C ASN A 103 -6.31 13.37 14.74
N ARG A 104 -6.54 12.06 14.59
CA ARG A 104 -7.31 11.23 15.53
C ARG A 104 -6.43 10.54 16.57
N ILE A 105 -5.16 10.31 16.23
CA ILE A 105 -4.23 9.50 17.04
C ILE A 105 -3.35 10.40 17.92
N VAL A 106 -2.85 11.50 17.35
CA VAL A 106 -1.95 12.43 18.05
C VAL A 106 -2.64 13.77 18.32
N LEU A 107 -2.03 14.59 19.18
CA LEU A 107 -2.51 15.95 19.39
C LEU A 107 -2.50 16.72 18.06
N PRO A 108 -3.53 17.54 17.75
CA PRO A 108 -3.62 18.26 16.48
C PRO A 108 -2.39 19.11 16.12
N THR A 109 -1.67 19.60 17.12
CA THR A 109 -0.42 20.37 17.01
C THR A 109 0.73 19.56 16.37
N TYR A 110 0.67 18.23 16.40
CA TYR A 110 1.70 17.31 15.87
C TYR A 110 1.21 16.46 14.69
N ALA A 111 -0.04 16.60 14.25
CA ALA A 111 -0.58 15.74 13.18
C ALA A 111 0.18 15.88 11.85
N GLY A 112 0.66 17.08 11.52
CA GLY A 112 1.43 17.34 10.30
C GLY A 112 2.82 16.71 10.35
N ILE A 113 3.54 16.82 11.48
CA ILE A 113 4.85 16.17 11.61
C ILE A 113 4.71 14.65 11.69
N ALA A 114 3.68 14.12 12.35
CA ALA A 114 3.39 12.68 12.36
C ALA A 114 3.09 12.15 10.95
N THR A 115 2.32 12.91 10.16
CA THR A 115 2.07 12.60 8.75
C THR A 115 3.37 12.59 7.94
N ALA A 116 4.22 13.60 8.17
CA ALA A 116 5.50 13.70 7.49
C ALA A 116 6.41 12.50 7.80
N ILE A 117 6.53 12.08 9.06
CA ILE A 117 7.33 10.91 9.46
C ILE A 117 6.92 9.65 8.69
N VAL A 118 5.61 9.42 8.53
CA VAL A 118 5.12 8.27 7.76
C VAL A 118 5.40 8.48 6.27
N TYR A 119 5.07 9.65 5.73
CA TYR A 119 5.20 9.95 4.30
C TYR A 119 6.66 9.86 3.83
N THR A 120 7.58 10.46 4.59
CA THR A 120 9.00 10.59 4.27
C THR A 120 9.85 9.43 4.80
N SER A 121 9.24 8.33 5.23
CA SER A 121 9.97 7.12 5.63
C SER A 121 10.82 6.63 4.45
N SER A 122 12.12 6.43 4.66
CA SER A 122 13.07 6.10 3.59
C SER A 122 12.65 4.87 2.80
N PHE A 123 12.18 3.83 3.49
CA PHE A 123 11.71 2.61 2.83
C PHE A 123 10.50 2.87 1.93
N THR A 124 9.53 3.66 2.41
CA THR A 124 8.32 3.96 1.64
C THR A 124 8.63 4.84 0.43
N VAL A 125 9.47 5.87 0.59
CA VAL A 125 9.90 6.72 -0.52
C VAL A 125 10.66 5.92 -1.58
N LEU A 126 11.54 5.01 -1.17
CA LEU A 126 12.25 4.11 -2.10
C LEU A 126 11.27 3.23 -2.88
N MET A 127 10.29 2.62 -2.22
CA MET A 127 9.27 1.79 -2.89
C MET A 127 8.38 2.60 -3.84
N VAL A 128 8.01 3.82 -3.47
CA VAL A 128 7.17 4.70 -4.30
C VAL A 128 7.91 5.14 -5.57
N ASN A 129 9.22 5.30 -5.51
CA ASN A 129 10.04 5.71 -6.65
C ASN A 129 10.44 4.54 -7.58
N GLN A 130 9.90 3.34 -7.37
CA GLN A 130 10.10 2.22 -8.30
C GLN A 130 8.87 2.07 -9.20
N PRO A 131 9.02 1.68 -10.48
CA PRO A 131 7.90 1.44 -11.39
C PRO A 131 7.19 0.09 -11.08
N MET A 132 6.87 -0.14 -9.82
CA MET A 132 6.17 -1.34 -9.32
C MET A 132 4.90 -0.96 -8.56
N SER A 133 3.93 -1.86 -8.45
CA SER A 133 2.59 -1.53 -7.92
C SER A 133 2.56 -1.17 -6.43
N GLU A 134 3.63 -1.40 -5.67
CA GLU A 134 3.76 -1.16 -4.23
C GLU A 134 3.43 0.28 -3.84
N GLY A 135 4.01 1.27 -4.54
CA GLY A 135 3.84 2.68 -4.22
C GLY A 135 2.38 3.12 -4.31
N ALA A 136 1.74 2.81 -5.43
CA ALA A 136 0.33 3.04 -5.69
C ALA A 136 -0.56 2.29 -4.68
N ALA A 137 -0.23 1.03 -4.39
CA ALA A 137 -0.98 0.23 -3.43
C ALA A 137 -0.93 0.83 -2.02
N VAL A 138 0.24 1.30 -1.56
CA VAL A 138 0.37 1.97 -0.26
C VAL A 138 -0.43 3.28 -0.23
N GLY A 139 -0.40 4.05 -1.33
CA GLY A 139 -1.21 5.27 -1.45
C GLY A 139 -2.72 4.99 -1.32
N MET A 140 -3.21 4.00 -2.07
CA MET A 140 -4.60 3.56 -2.03
C MET A 140 -4.97 2.91 -0.69
N MET A 141 -4.05 2.19 -0.05
CA MET A 141 -4.26 1.59 1.27
C MET A 141 -4.61 2.66 2.31
N TRP A 142 -3.93 3.80 2.33
CA TRP A 142 -4.25 4.87 3.28
C TRP A 142 -5.64 5.47 3.07
N TRP A 143 -6.06 5.65 1.80
CA TRP A 143 -7.43 6.02 1.47
C TRP A 143 -8.44 4.98 1.96
N TYR A 144 -8.17 3.70 1.73
CA TYR A 144 -9.00 2.60 2.21
C TYR A 144 -9.12 2.58 3.74
N ILE A 145 -8.01 2.63 4.47
CA ILE A 145 -8.00 2.64 5.95
C ILE A 145 -8.77 3.87 6.47
N TRP A 146 -8.52 5.04 5.91
CA TRP A 146 -9.25 6.25 6.28
C TRP A 146 -10.76 6.10 6.06
N SER A 147 -11.17 5.49 4.95
CA SER A 147 -12.59 5.27 4.65
C SER A 147 -13.26 4.27 5.61
N LEU A 148 -12.55 3.25 6.08
CA LEU A 148 -13.03 2.35 7.13
C LEU A 148 -13.29 3.10 8.43
N VAL A 149 -12.34 3.94 8.84
CA VAL A 149 -12.46 4.77 10.05
C VAL A 149 -13.61 5.75 9.91
N LEU A 150 -13.71 6.45 8.78
CA LEU A 150 -14.81 7.37 8.48
C LEU A 150 -16.17 6.65 8.55
N ALA A 151 -16.30 5.51 7.88
CA ALA A 151 -17.53 4.73 7.88
C ALA A 151 -17.88 4.22 9.28
N ASN A 152 -16.90 3.85 10.10
CA ASN A 152 -17.12 3.44 11.48
C ASN A 152 -17.67 4.60 12.34
N GLU A 153 -17.12 5.81 12.19
CA GLU A 153 -17.51 7.01 12.93
C GLU A 153 -18.89 7.57 12.54
N ARG A 154 -19.30 7.41 11.27
CA ARG A 154 -20.57 7.94 10.78
C ARG A 154 -21.72 6.96 11.04
N HIS A 155 -22.84 7.45 11.58
CA HIS A 155 -24.03 6.63 11.81
C HIS A 155 -24.79 6.25 10.53
N HIS A 156 -24.65 7.01 9.45
CA HIS A 156 -25.39 6.75 8.21
C HIS A 156 -24.79 5.57 7.42
N LYS A 157 -25.61 4.58 7.05
CA LYS A 157 -25.14 3.34 6.40
C LYS A 157 -24.50 3.55 5.02
N GLY A 158 -24.87 4.60 4.28
CA GLY A 158 -24.28 4.90 2.97
C GLY A 158 -22.76 5.12 2.97
N PHE A 159 -22.15 5.46 4.12
CA PHE A 159 -20.69 5.56 4.23
C PHE A 159 -19.98 4.21 4.08
N LEU A 160 -20.70 3.08 4.16
CA LEU A 160 -20.15 1.74 3.95
C LEU A 160 -19.75 1.48 2.50
N ILE A 161 -20.29 2.22 1.51
CA ILE A 161 -19.97 1.98 0.09
C ILE A 161 -18.52 2.37 -0.24
N LEU A 162 -18.05 3.48 0.35
CA LEU A 162 -16.71 4.02 0.07
C LEU A 162 -15.57 3.03 0.35
N PRO A 163 -15.47 2.40 1.55
CA PRO A 163 -14.43 1.40 1.79
C PRO A 163 -14.51 0.19 0.86
N LEU A 164 -15.72 -0.22 0.43
CA LEU A 164 -15.85 -1.33 -0.52
C LEU A 164 -15.26 -0.97 -1.89
N LEU A 165 -15.56 0.24 -2.38
CA LEU A 165 -15.01 0.73 -3.64
C LEU A 165 -13.50 0.88 -3.57
N LEU A 166 -12.98 1.54 -2.54
CA LEU A 166 -11.54 1.75 -2.37
C LEU A 166 -10.79 0.43 -2.16
N PHE A 167 -11.43 -0.56 -1.52
CA PHE A 167 -10.86 -1.90 -1.44
C PHE A 167 -10.77 -2.59 -2.79
N SER A 168 -11.77 -2.44 -3.68
CA SER A 168 -11.67 -2.92 -5.06
C SER A 168 -10.55 -2.24 -5.84
N LEU A 169 -10.43 -0.92 -5.73
CA LEU A 169 -9.32 -0.20 -6.36
C LEU A 169 -7.98 -0.69 -5.81
N LEU A 170 -7.87 -0.91 -4.50
CA LEU A 170 -6.67 -1.44 -3.87
C LEU A 170 -6.30 -2.83 -4.41
N LEU A 171 -7.26 -3.76 -4.50
CA LEU A 171 -6.99 -5.12 -5.00
C LEU A 171 -6.68 -5.15 -6.50
N GLY A 172 -7.34 -4.31 -7.30
CA GLY A 172 -7.01 -4.16 -8.71
C GLY A 172 -5.69 -3.42 -8.97
N ILE A 173 -5.15 -2.68 -7.99
CA ILE A 173 -3.77 -2.22 -8.02
C ILE A 173 -2.85 -3.35 -7.58
N ARG A 174 -3.17 -4.06 -6.48
CA ARG A 174 -2.34 -5.12 -5.93
C ARG A 174 -3.13 -6.10 -5.06
N LEU A 175 -3.25 -7.33 -5.55
CA LEU A 175 -4.04 -8.40 -4.92
C LEU A 175 -3.50 -8.84 -3.54
N SER A 176 -2.20 -8.67 -3.27
CA SER A 176 -1.58 -9.09 -2.00
C SER A 176 -2.18 -8.40 -0.76
N TYR A 177 -2.94 -7.33 -0.93
CA TYR A 177 -3.64 -6.61 0.13
C TYR A 177 -5.00 -7.23 0.50
N LEU A 178 -5.37 -8.39 -0.06
CA LEU A 178 -6.63 -9.10 0.20
C LEU A 178 -6.92 -9.30 1.69
N VAL A 179 -5.89 -9.55 2.50
CA VAL A 179 -6.02 -9.73 3.95
C VAL A 179 -6.66 -8.52 4.64
N LEU A 180 -6.49 -7.31 4.10
CA LEU A 180 -7.11 -6.11 4.65
C LEU A 180 -8.64 -6.09 4.49
N GLY A 181 -9.22 -7.02 3.72
CA GLY A 181 -10.67 -7.23 3.63
C GLY A 181 -11.30 -7.63 4.98
N ILE A 182 -10.51 -8.15 5.92
CA ILE A 182 -10.95 -8.36 7.31
C ILE A 182 -11.49 -7.06 7.93
N GLY A 183 -10.93 -5.90 7.55
CA GLY A 183 -11.42 -4.59 8.01
C GLY A 183 -12.87 -4.31 7.61
N ILE A 184 -13.29 -4.71 6.41
CA ILE A 184 -14.70 -4.62 5.96
C ILE A 184 -15.58 -5.53 6.80
N LEU A 185 -15.16 -6.78 7.03
CA LEU A 185 -15.94 -7.74 7.82
C LEU A 185 -16.14 -7.24 9.25
N MET A 186 -15.07 -6.73 9.88
CA MET A 186 -15.14 -6.13 11.21
C MET A 186 -16.06 -4.89 11.23
N LEU A 187 -15.99 -4.05 10.21
CA LEU A 187 -16.84 -2.86 10.11
C LEU A 187 -18.33 -3.23 9.99
N LEU A 188 -18.67 -4.17 9.10
CA LEU A 188 -20.04 -4.66 8.93
C LEU A 188 -20.56 -5.30 10.23
N TYR A 189 -19.75 -6.14 10.87
CA TYR A 189 -20.09 -6.74 12.17
C TYR A 189 -20.40 -5.67 13.22
N ARG A 190 -19.57 -4.63 13.34
CA ARG A 190 -19.79 -3.53 14.30
C ARG A 190 -21.07 -2.76 14.00
N LYS A 191 -21.35 -2.47 12.73
CA LYS A 191 -22.58 -1.75 12.33
C LYS A 191 -23.84 -2.57 12.54
N TRP A 192 -23.77 -3.87 12.29
CA TRP A 192 -24.86 -4.80 12.56
C TRP A 192 -25.12 -4.89 14.07
N LYS A 193 -24.06 -5.07 14.86
CA LYS A 193 -24.15 -5.13 16.33
C LYS A 193 -24.70 -3.84 16.93
N SER A 194 -24.41 -2.68 16.34
CA SER A 194 -24.94 -1.38 16.79
C SER A 194 -26.34 -1.06 16.24
N GLY A 195 -26.97 -1.97 15.48
CA GLY A 195 -28.31 -1.78 14.91
C GLY A 195 -28.38 -0.77 13.76
N VAL A 196 -27.24 -0.31 13.24
CA VAL A 196 -27.18 0.65 12.11
C VAL A 196 -27.54 -0.03 10.79
N ILE A 197 -27.21 -1.31 10.66
CA ILE A 197 -27.55 -2.14 9.50
C ILE A 197 -28.21 -3.43 9.96
N THR A 198 -29.10 -3.97 9.13
CA THR A 198 -29.71 -5.29 9.34
C THR A 198 -28.81 -6.41 8.82
N LEU A 199 -29.20 -7.66 9.09
CA LEU A 199 -28.54 -8.82 8.49
C LEU A 199 -28.67 -8.81 6.95
N LEU A 200 -29.85 -8.41 6.43
CA LEU A 200 -30.08 -8.27 4.99
C LEU A 200 -29.18 -7.18 4.39
N ASP A 201 -29.09 -6.01 5.03
CA ASP A 201 -28.16 -4.95 4.60
C ASP A 201 -26.71 -5.47 4.54
N THR A 202 -26.31 -6.32 5.50
CA THR A 202 -24.97 -6.92 5.52
C THR A 202 -24.72 -7.78 4.27
N PHE A 203 -25.68 -8.63 3.88
CA PHE A 203 -25.61 -9.38 2.63
C PHE A 203 -25.56 -8.47 1.40
N VAL A 204 -26.35 -7.39 1.38
CA VAL A 204 -26.34 -6.41 0.29
C VAL A 204 -24.97 -5.74 0.16
N TYR A 205 -24.35 -5.31 1.26
CA TYR A 205 -23.00 -4.72 1.21
C TYR A 205 -21.92 -5.72 0.79
N LEU A 206 -22.03 -6.99 1.20
CA LEU A 206 -21.12 -8.03 0.71
C LEU A 206 -21.29 -8.26 -0.79
N LEU A 207 -22.53 -8.27 -1.29
CA LEU A 207 -22.80 -8.36 -2.73
C LEU A 207 -22.21 -7.16 -3.48
N ILE A 208 -22.40 -5.94 -2.97
CA ILE A 208 -21.78 -4.72 -3.54
C ILE A 208 -20.26 -4.85 -3.57
N ALA A 209 -19.65 -5.36 -2.50
CA ALA A 209 -18.20 -5.58 -2.44
C ALA A 209 -17.74 -6.53 -3.55
N VAL A 210 -18.44 -7.65 -3.75
CA VAL A 210 -18.17 -8.60 -4.84
C VAL A 210 -18.34 -7.93 -6.20
N LEU A 211 -19.44 -7.21 -6.43
CA LEU A 211 -19.69 -6.50 -7.70
C LEU A 211 -18.58 -5.49 -8.02
N PHE A 212 -18.05 -4.78 -7.02
CA PHE A 212 -16.90 -3.91 -7.24
C PHE A 212 -15.63 -4.67 -7.61
N GLN A 213 -15.37 -5.86 -7.05
CA GLN A 213 -14.22 -6.68 -7.48
C GLN A 213 -14.38 -7.18 -8.92
N LEU A 214 -15.60 -7.54 -9.31
CA LEU A 214 -15.88 -8.00 -10.66
C LEU A 214 -15.56 -6.95 -11.72
N LEU A 215 -15.56 -5.64 -11.41
CA LEU A 215 -15.19 -4.60 -12.37
C LEU A 215 -13.79 -4.82 -12.97
N TRP A 216 -12.79 -5.02 -12.12
CA TRP A 216 -11.42 -5.22 -12.60
C TRP A 216 -11.19 -6.66 -13.06
N VAL A 217 -11.80 -7.65 -12.40
CA VAL A 217 -11.69 -9.07 -12.80
C VAL A 217 -12.27 -9.29 -14.20
N SER A 218 -13.45 -8.72 -14.49
CA SER A 218 -14.06 -8.80 -15.82
C SER A 218 -13.23 -8.05 -16.86
N GLY A 219 -12.65 -6.90 -16.51
CA GLY A 219 -11.78 -6.14 -17.41
C GLY A 219 -10.58 -6.97 -17.88
N ILE A 220 -9.87 -7.61 -16.95
CA ILE A 220 -8.75 -8.50 -17.29
C ILE A 220 -9.24 -9.75 -18.01
N SER A 221 -10.31 -10.37 -17.53
CA SER A 221 -10.81 -11.58 -18.13
C SER A 221 -11.17 -11.38 -19.61
N MET A 222 -11.74 -10.23 -19.95
CA MET A 222 -12.03 -9.87 -21.34
C MET A 222 -10.76 -9.59 -22.16
N SER A 223 -9.70 -9.03 -21.57
CA SER A 223 -8.43 -8.81 -22.29
C SER A 223 -7.72 -10.13 -22.64
N GLU A 224 -7.86 -11.15 -21.81
CA GLU A 224 -7.22 -12.46 -22.00
C GLU A 224 -8.07 -13.47 -22.80
N GLY A 225 -9.08 -13.02 -23.54
CA GLY A 225 -9.92 -13.90 -24.35
C GLY A 225 -11.00 -14.67 -23.59
N GLY A 226 -11.35 -14.23 -22.37
CA GLY A 226 -12.53 -14.70 -21.63
C GLY A 226 -12.23 -15.29 -20.24
N TYR A 227 -13.29 -15.67 -19.53
CA TYR A 227 -13.20 -16.17 -18.15
C TYR A 227 -12.46 -17.49 -18.04
N GLU A 228 -12.64 -18.38 -19.02
CA GLU A 228 -11.97 -19.68 -19.03
C GLU A 228 -10.45 -19.52 -19.17
N SER A 229 -10.01 -18.72 -20.14
CA SER A 229 -8.60 -18.39 -20.36
C SER A 229 -7.96 -17.77 -19.13
N PHE A 230 -8.63 -16.77 -18.53
CA PHE A 230 -8.18 -16.13 -17.30
C PHE A 230 -8.04 -17.13 -16.13
N LEU A 231 -9.03 -18.02 -15.93
CA LEU A 231 -8.97 -19.03 -14.86
C LEU A 231 -7.83 -20.02 -15.07
N ARG A 232 -7.61 -20.47 -16.31
CA ARG A 232 -6.47 -21.35 -16.65
C ARG A 232 -5.14 -20.69 -16.31
N LEU A 233 -4.98 -19.41 -16.69
CA LEU A 233 -3.79 -18.63 -16.40
C LEU A 233 -3.60 -18.44 -14.89
N ALA A 234 -4.66 -18.08 -14.16
CA ALA A 234 -4.64 -17.89 -12.72
C ALA A 234 -4.20 -19.17 -11.97
N LEU A 235 -4.77 -20.32 -12.35
CA LEU A 235 -4.44 -21.61 -11.72
C LEU A 235 -3.01 -22.04 -12.06
N SER A 236 -2.59 -21.91 -13.31
CA SER A 236 -1.23 -22.26 -13.75
C SER A 236 -0.19 -21.41 -13.03
N PHE A 237 -0.39 -20.09 -12.99
CA PHE A 237 0.53 -19.16 -12.34
C PHE A 237 0.58 -19.39 -10.82
N THR A 238 -0.58 -19.54 -10.18
CA THR A 238 -0.63 -19.83 -8.74
C THR A 238 0.07 -21.15 -8.43
N ASN A 239 -0.14 -22.20 -9.23
CA ASN A 239 0.55 -23.47 -9.02
C ASN A 239 2.08 -23.32 -9.15
N GLY A 240 2.56 -22.68 -10.22
CA GLY A 240 4.01 -22.44 -10.40
C GLY A 240 4.60 -21.57 -9.29
N HIS A 241 3.92 -20.49 -8.90
CA HIS A 241 4.37 -19.62 -7.82
C HIS A 241 4.50 -20.37 -6.49
N PHE A 242 3.52 -21.20 -6.15
CA PHE A 242 3.53 -21.91 -4.86
C PHE A 242 4.37 -23.19 -4.85
N GLN A 243 4.77 -23.72 -5.99
CA GLN A 243 5.52 -24.99 -6.06
C GLN A 243 6.95 -24.82 -6.58
N GLU A 244 7.24 -23.82 -7.42
CA GLU A 244 8.50 -23.77 -8.17
C GLU A 244 9.36 -22.54 -7.84
N TRP A 245 8.79 -21.33 -7.82
CA TRP A 245 9.61 -20.10 -7.82
C TRP A 245 9.18 -19.00 -6.84
N GLY A 246 8.06 -19.14 -6.12
CA GLY A 246 7.57 -18.12 -5.16
C GLY A 246 8.17 -18.21 -3.75
N GLY A 247 9.15 -19.09 -3.51
CA GLY A 247 9.84 -19.21 -2.21
C GLY A 247 8.96 -19.74 -1.05
N THR A 248 7.80 -20.28 -1.37
CA THR A 248 6.83 -20.91 -0.45
C THR A 248 7.38 -22.21 0.15
N ILE A 249 6.59 -22.85 1.01
CA ILE A 249 7.00 -24.10 1.67
C ILE A 249 7.32 -25.20 0.65
N GLY A 250 6.59 -25.26 -0.48
CA GLY A 250 6.83 -26.23 -1.55
C GLY A 250 8.04 -25.93 -2.43
N ALA A 251 8.45 -24.66 -2.55
CA ALA A 251 9.48 -24.23 -3.50
C ALA A 251 10.93 -24.30 -2.95
N SER A 252 11.13 -24.72 -1.70
CA SER A 252 12.49 -24.94 -1.17
C SER A 252 12.53 -25.96 -0.03
N ASP A 253 13.62 -26.74 -0.03
CA ASP A 253 13.92 -27.79 0.97
C ASP A 253 14.35 -27.25 2.33
N LEU A 254 14.21 -25.94 2.58
CA LEU A 254 14.58 -25.33 3.86
C LEU A 254 13.63 -25.78 4.96
N SER A 255 14.21 -26.23 6.07
CA SER A 255 13.46 -26.53 7.28
C SER A 255 12.74 -25.29 7.82
N LEU A 256 11.67 -25.49 8.61
CA LEU A 256 10.98 -24.37 9.26
C LEU A 256 11.92 -23.52 10.13
N TRP A 257 12.89 -24.16 10.79
CA TRP A 257 13.85 -23.46 11.62
C TRP A 257 14.78 -22.56 10.81
N ASP A 258 15.33 -23.07 9.69
CA ASP A 258 16.20 -22.28 8.81
C ASP A 258 15.47 -21.09 8.21
N ARG A 259 14.17 -21.26 7.91
CA ARG A 259 13.30 -20.16 7.45
C ARG A 259 13.13 -19.09 8.52
N VAL A 260 12.91 -19.47 9.78
CA VAL A 260 12.81 -18.53 10.91
C VAL A 260 14.13 -17.80 11.11
N VAL A 261 15.26 -18.51 11.09
CA VAL A 261 16.59 -17.91 11.24
C VAL A 261 16.87 -16.93 10.09
N LYS A 262 16.61 -17.34 8.84
CA LYS A 262 16.80 -16.49 7.66
C LYS A 262 15.89 -15.27 7.71
N LEU A 263 14.63 -15.41 8.11
CA LEU A 263 13.72 -14.27 8.22
C LEU A 263 14.16 -13.28 9.30
N ILE A 264 14.45 -13.74 10.50
CA ILE A 264 14.75 -12.88 11.65
C ILE A 264 16.16 -12.30 11.55
N PHE A 265 17.17 -13.15 11.44
CA PHE A 265 18.56 -12.71 11.57
C PHE A 265 19.13 -12.20 10.26
N VAL A 266 18.85 -12.87 9.15
CA VAL A 266 19.37 -12.45 7.84
C VAL A 266 18.52 -11.32 7.27
N ASN A 267 17.26 -11.58 6.93
CA ASN A 267 16.46 -10.60 6.19
C ASN A 267 16.07 -9.38 7.05
N THR A 268 15.64 -9.60 8.30
CA THR A 268 15.13 -8.49 9.14
C THR A 268 16.25 -7.72 9.82
N ILE A 269 17.14 -8.39 10.55
CA ILE A 269 18.20 -7.72 11.32
C ILE A 269 19.35 -7.31 10.41
N TRP A 270 19.97 -8.27 9.71
CA TRP A 270 21.19 -8.04 8.95
C TRP A 270 20.97 -7.18 7.70
N VAL A 271 20.07 -7.62 6.81
CA VAL A 271 19.76 -6.90 5.57
C VAL A 271 18.89 -5.67 5.87
N GLY A 272 17.73 -5.86 6.51
CA GLY A 272 16.77 -4.78 6.73
C GLY A 272 17.20 -3.75 7.77
N GLY A 273 17.73 -4.19 8.91
CA GLY A 273 18.04 -3.33 10.05
C GLY A 273 19.39 -2.62 9.92
N VAL A 274 20.42 -3.32 9.42
CA VAL A 274 21.79 -2.79 9.39
C VAL A 274 22.37 -2.67 7.97
N ALA A 275 21.57 -2.92 6.94
CA ALA A 275 21.93 -2.78 5.53
C ALA A 275 23.20 -3.56 5.14
N GLU A 276 23.37 -4.75 5.73
CA GLU A 276 24.57 -5.59 5.58
C GLU A 276 25.88 -4.87 5.97
N PHE A 277 25.78 -3.81 6.77
CA PHE A 277 26.90 -2.95 7.13
C PHE A 277 27.12 -2.98 8.65
N LEU A 278 28.21 -3.64 9.07
CA LEU A 278 28.57 -3.82 10.48
C LEU A 278 28.60 -2.51 11.29
N PRO A 279 29.12 -1.38 10.79
CA PRO A 279 29.10 -0.13 11.54
C PRO A 279 27.69 0.37 11.89
N SER A 280 26.68 0.12 11.05
CA SER A 280 25.28 0.43 11.37
C SER A 280 24.79 -0.35 12.58
N SER A 281 25.21 -1.61 12.71
CA SER A 281 24.83 -2.46 13.85
C SER A 281 25.36 -1.93 15.18
N PHE A 282 26.60 -1.43 15.21
CA PHE A 282 27.18 -0.78 16.39
C PHE A 282 26.49 0.54 16.72
N TYR A 283 26.10 1.31 15.69
CA TYR A 283 25.32 2.53 15.89
C TYR A 283 23.94 2.24 16.49
N CYS A 284 23.18 1.29 15.93
CA CYS A 284 21.88 0.87 16.46
C CYS A 284 21.99 0.38 17.92
N LEU A 285 23.02 -0.42 18.24
CA LEU A 285 23.27 -0.89 19.60
C LEU A 285 23.60 0.27 20.56
N SER A 286 24.39 1.25 20.11
CA SER A 286 24.73 2.43 20.92
C SER A 286 23.51 3.29 21.24
N VAL A 287 22.61 3.49 20.28
CA VAL A 287 21.34 4.21 20.47
C VAL A 287 20.43 3.47 21.44
N TRP A 288 20.30 2.15 21.29
CA TRP A 288 19.50 1.31 22.19
C TRP A 288 20.03 1.37 23.64
N LEU A 289 21.34 1.24 23.83
CA LEU A 289 21.99 1.35 25.15
C LEU A 289 21.82 2.75 25.78
N GLN A 290 21.81 3.81 24.97
CA GLN A 290 21.54 5.17 25.43
C GLN A 290 20.08 5.35 25.84
N GLN A 291 19.12 4.83 25.08
CA GLN A 291 17.70 4.87 25.42
C GLN A 291 17.41 4.13 26.74
N GLY A 292 18.03 2.98 26.97
CA GLY A 292 17.94 2.22 28.23
C GLY A 292 18.48 2.96 29.46
N ARG A 293 19.33 3.98 29.28
CA ARG A 293 19.81 4.84 30.38
C ARG A 293 18.87 6.00 30.68
N THR A 294 18.15 6.52 29.68
CA THR A 294 17.19 7.63 29.87
C THR A 294 15.89 7.23 30.57
N TYR A 295 15.50 5.95 30.56
CA TYR A 295 14.28 5.47 31.26
C TYR A 295 14.44 5.26 32.78
N LYS A 296 15.63 5.48 33.35
CA LYS A 296 15.85 5.41 34.81
C LYS A 296 15.61 6.73 35.57
N GLY A 297 15.07 7.77 34.92
CA GLY A 297 14.93 9.12 35.49
C GLY A 297 13.52 9.64 35.73
N ILE A 298 12.47 8.82 35.56
CA ILE A 298 11.09 9.22 35.91
C ILE A 298 10.52 8.16 36.84
N VAL A 299 10.84 8.31 38.12
CA VAL A 299 10.03 7.79 39.23
C VAL A 299 9.49 9.04 39.94
N ILE A 300 8.19 8.97 40.25
CA ILE A 300 7.28 9.97 40.83
C ILE A 300 7.94 10.86 41.89
#